data_AF-A0ABD6YMR9-F1
#
_entry.id   AF-A0ABD6YMR9-F1
#
_cell.length_a   1.000
_cell.length_b   1.000
_cell.length_c   1.000
_cell.angle_alpha   90.00
_cell.angle_beta   90.00
_cell.angle_gamma   90.00
#
_symmetry.space_group_name_H-M   'P 1'
#
loop_
_entity.id
_entity.type
_entity.pdbx_description
1 polymer ?
#
loop_
_entity_poly.entity_id
_entity_poly.type
_entity_poly.pdbx_seq_one_letter_code
_entity_poly.pdbx_strand_id
1 'polypeptide(L)'
;MTNKIYIYLCIILINALTYTLLNYSFGITQKTSIFLGYISLGIFGILILKKYLTWFVMFMFNVKLNDYNKYIEKPRLLIYLIFLPLLFLVINKLKIISASDPFLTQLIKFLILNSSIFLCCLFLGFTWTEKFISKFIPDVEESLQKVSEYKSLVEEKKHKIFEKFRQFEIIDDDIELDNFCSTFLNLPLKVNLNYSQLYYFHYLYKARIDAKMDLRKFIEYFLQKNAKPFDYNTIKKEGSRQKNPKNQEFLDDLFNEIT
;
A
#
# COMPACT_ATOMS: atom_id res chain seq x y z
N MET A 1 15.83 12.01 -15.63
CA MET A 1 16.54 11.10 -16.56
C MET A 1 15.55 10.07 -17.05
N THR A 2 15.00 10.27 -18.24
CA THR A 2 14.04 9.35 -18.87
C THR A 2 14.78 8.08 -19.28
N ASN A 3 14.78 7.07 -18.41
CA ASN A 3 15.44 5.78 -18.64
C ASN A 3 14.68 4.99 -19.73
N LYS A 4 14.67 5.47 -20.98
CA LYS A 4 14.02 4.79 -22.11
C LYS A 4 14.68 3.43 -22.44
N ILE A 5 15.81 3.11 -21.82
CA ILE A 5 16.61 1.90 -22.02
C ILE A 5 15.77 0.62 -21.92
N TYR A 6 14.84 0.52 -20.97
CA TYR A 6 14.00 -0.69 -20.83
C TYR A 6 12.92 -0.80 -21.92
N ILE A 7 12.38 0.33 -22.41
CA ILE A 7 11.42 0.34 -23.53
C ILE A 7 12.15 -0.09 -24.81
N TYR A 8 13.33 0.46 -25.05
CA TYR A 8 14.18 0.04 -26.18
C TYR A 8 14.56 -1.43 -26.06
N LEU A 9 14.85 -1.94 -24.86
CA LEU A 9 15.13 -3.35 -24.64
C LEU A 9 13.95 -4.24 -25.01
N CYS A 10 12.74 -3.89 -24.54
CA CYS A 10 11.51 -4.61 -24.86
C CYS A 10 11.22 -4.59 -26.38
N ILE A 11 11.44 -3.46 -27.05
CA ILE A 11 11.25 -3.33 -28.51
C ILE A 11 12.29 -4.15 -29.28
N ILE A 12 13.56 -4.12 -28.86
CA ILE A 12 14.64 -4.92 -29.46
C ILE A 12 14.36 -6.41 -29.26
N LEU A 13 13.91 -6.81 -28.07
CA LEU A 13 13.47 -8.18 -27.76
C LEU A 13 12.34 -8.61 -28.71
N ILE A 14 11.29 -7.81 -28.86
CA ILE A 14 10.16 -8.11 -29.76
C ILE A 14 10.63 -8.23 -31.21
N ASN A 15 11.41 -7.27 -31.71
CA ASN A 15 11.86 -7.23 -33.10
C ASN A 15 12.84 -8.38 -33.44
N ALA A 16 13.73 -8.72 -32.50
CA ALA A 16 14.62 -9.87 -32.68
C ALA A 16 13.83 -11.19 -32.66
N LEU A 17 12.79 -11.29 -31.83
CA LEU A 17 11.89 -12.45 -31.80
C LEU A 17 11.06 -12.57 -33.08
N THR A 18 10.45 -11.49 -33.57
CA THR A 18 9.67 -11.53 -34.82
C THR A 18 10.54 -11.78 -36.04
N TYR A 19 11.73 -11.18 -36.11
CA TYR A 19 12.68 -11.42 -37.20
C TYR A 19 13.18 -12.88 -37.22
N THR A 20 13.47 -13.46 -36.05
CA THR A 20 13.91 -14.86 -35.97
C THR A 20 12.77 -15.83 -36.28
N LEU A 21 11.53 -15.55 -35.83
CA LEU A 21 10.34 -16.37 -36.12
C LEU A 21 10.02 -16.46 -37.62
N LEU A 22 10.28 -15.39 -38.38
CA LEU A 22 9.96 -15.31 -39.81
C LEU A 22 11.02 -15.94 -40.72
N ASN A 23 12.28 -16.02 -40.27
CA ASN A 23 13.41 -16.34 -41.15
C ASN A 23 14.18 -17.62 -40.78
N TYR A 24 13.96 -18.20 -39.59
CA TYR A 24 14.78 -19.31 -39.08
C TYR A 24 13.96 -20.50 -38.56
N SER A 25 14.61 -21.66 -38.46
CA SER A 25 14.01 -22.88 -37.88
C SER A 25 13.65 -22.69 -36.41
N PHE A 26 12.57 -23.34 -35.97
CA PHE A 26 12.02 -23.20 -34.60
C PHE A 26 13.05 -23.44 -33.48
N GLY A 27 13.98 -24.38 -33.66
CA GLY A 27 15.03 -24.63 -32.67
C GLY A 27 16.03 -23.47 -32.52
N ILE A 28 16.27 -22.70 -33.59
CA ILE A 28 17.12 -21.50 -33.53
C ILE A 28 16.35 -20.37 -32.83
N THR A 29 15.07 -20.17 -33.16
CA THR A 29 14.23 -19.13 -32.55
C THR A 29 13.97 -19.35 -31.06
N GLN A 30 13.86 -20.61 -30.65
CA GLN A 30 13.78 -21.00 -29.24
C GLN A 30 15.07 -20.63 -28.48
N LYS A 31 16.24 -20.94 -29.04
CA LYS A 31 17.54 -20.62 -28.41
C LYS A 31 17.79 -19.12 -28.33
N THR A 32 17.45 -18.35 -29.36
CA THR A 32 17.58 -16.88 -29.34
C THR A 32 16.66 -16.24 -28.30
N SER A 33 15.41 -16.71 -28.18
CA SER A 33 14.48 -16.26 -27.14
C SER A 33 15.02 -16.51 -25.72
N ILE A 34 15.54 -17.71 -25.46
CA ILE A 34 16.16 -18.05 -24.16
C ILE A 34 17.34 -17.12 -23.86
N PHE A 35 18.22 -16.91 -24.84
CA PHE A 35 19.38 -16.03 -24.70
C PHE A 35 18.98 -14.59 -24.36
N LEU A 36 18.01 -14.03 -25.10
CA LEU A 36 17.50 -12.70 -24.84
C LEU A 36 16.81 -12.58 -23.47
N GLY A 37 16.09 -13.62 -23.04
CA GLY A 37 15.50 -13.69 -21.70
C GLY A 37 16.54 -13.64 -20.58
N TYR A 38 17.69 -14.33 -20.74
CA TYR A 38 18.77 -14.24 -19.75
C TYR A 38 19.46 -12.87 -19.76
N ILE A 39 19.61 -12.23 -20.92
CA ILE A 39 20.10 -10.85 -21.01
C ILE A 39 19.19 -9.90 -20.22
N SER A 40 17.87 -9.99 -20.40
CA SER A 40 16.95 -9.11 -19.68
C SER A 40 17.02 -9.34 -18.17
N LEU A 41 17.09 -10.60 -17.73
CA LEU A 41 17.26 -10.96 -16.33
C LEU A 41 18.57 -10.37 -15.75
N GLY A 42 19.67 -10.46 -16.48
CA GLY A 42 20.95 -9.86 -16.08
C GLY A 42 20.89 -8.34 -15.94
N ILE A 43 20.24 -7.65 -16.88
CA ILE A 43 20.09 -6.19 -16.85
C ILE A 43 19.26 -5.75 -15.65
N PHE A 44 18.10 -6.38 -15.41
CA PHE A 44 17.30 -6.07 -14.23
C PHE A 44 18.04 -6.39 -12.93
N GLY A 45 18.78 -7.51 -12.89
CA GLY A 45 19.64 -7.86 -11.76
C GLY A 45 20.70 -6.79 -11.46
N ILE A 46 21.39 -6.27 -12.48
CA ILE A 46 22.39 -5.21 -12.33
C ILE A 46 21.76 -3.91 -11.85
N LEU A 47 20.59 -3.52 -12.37
CA LEU A 47 19.89 -2.29 -11.96
C LEU A 47 19.50 -2.33 -10.48
N ILE A 48 18.94 -3.47 -10.04
CA ILE A 48 18.62 -3.73 -8.64
C ILE A 48 19.90 -3.67 -7.81
N LEU A 49 20.90 -4.47 -8.16
CA LEU A 49 22.14 -4.57 -7.39
C LEU A 49 22.81 -3.22 -7.24
N LYS A 50 22.97 -2.46 -8.33
CA LYS A 50 23.57 -1.12 -8.29
C LYS A 50 22.85 -0.20 -7.30
N LYS A 51 21.52 -0.17 -7.35
CA LYS A 51 20.74 0.74 -6.48
C LYS A 51 20.76 0.31 -5.02
N TYR A 52 20.47 -0.95 -4.73
CA TYR A 52 20.38 -1.44 -3.35
C TYR A 52 21.75 -1.60 -2.69
N LEU A 53 22.80 -1.95 -3.46
CA LEU A 53 24.18 -1.96 -2.94
C LEU A 53 24.63 -0.56 -2.56
N THR A 54 24.30 0.46 -3.36
CA THR A 54 24.62 1.86 -3.03
C THR A 54 23.99 2.25 -1.68
N TRP A 55 22.74 1.88 -1.44
CA TRP A 55 22.07 2.14 -0.17
C TRP A 55 22.61 1.33 1.00
N PHE A 56 22.97 0.07 0.76
CA PHE A 56 23.63 -0.74 1.76
C PHE A 56 24.95 -0.11 2.19
N VAL A 57 25.77 0.34 1.24
CA VAL A 57 27.03 1.05 1.54
C VAL A 57 26.76 2.35 2.31
N MET A 58 25.85 3.20 1.85
CA MET A 58 25.49 4.44 2.55
C MET A 58 25.01 4.19 3.98
N PHE A 59 24.23 3.13 4.19
CA PHE A 59 23.79 2.69 5.51
C PHE A 59 24.97 2.25 6.39
N MET A 60 25.88 1.44 5.87
CA MET A 60 27.08 0.99 6.61
C MET A 60 27.98 2.15 7.06
N PHE A 61 28.04 3.23 6.28
CA PHE A 61 28.83 4.43 6.59
C PHE A 61 28.04 5.53 7.32
N ASN A 62 26.83 5.24 7.82
CA ASN A 62 25.94 6.21 8.50
C ASN A 62 25.69 7.50 7.67
N VAL A 63 25.73 7.40 6.34
CA VAL A 63 25.41 8.51 5.44
C VAL A 63 23.89 8.60 5.28
N LYS A 64 23.34 9.80 5.37
CA LYS A 64 21.89 10.02 5.18
C LYS A 64 21.47 9.58 3.77
N LEU A 65 20.47 8.70 3.70
CA LEU A 65 19.86 8.22 2.47
C LEU A 65 18.88 9.27 1.91
N ASN A 66 19.41 10.31 1.24
CA ASN A 66 18.58 11.40 0.71
C ASN A 66 17.60 10.94 -0.38
N ASP A 67 17.92 9.87 -1.11
CA ASP A 67 17.11 9.38 -2.25
C ASP A 67 16.16 8.22 -1.89
N TYR A 68 16.07 7.82 -0.63
CA TYR A 68 15.22 6.71 -0.21
C TYR A 68 13.78 7.16 0.05
N ASN A 69 12.92 7.01 -0.96
CA ASN A 69 11.47 7.18 -0.77
C ASN A 69 10.80 5.82 -0.49
N LYS A 70 10.48 5.57 0.79
CA LYS A 70 9.84 4.33 1.24
C LYS A 70 8.53 3.99 0.50
N TYR A 71 7.79 4.99 0.02
CA TYR A 71 6.50 4.80 -0.66
C TYR A 71 6.68 4.34 -2.11
N ILE A 72 7.83 4.62 -2.72
CA ILE A 72 8.18 4.17 -4.09
C ILE A 72 8.89 2.82 -4.05
N GLU A 73 9.77 2.63 -3.07
CA GLU A 73 10.68 1.48 -3.07
C GLU A 73 10.04 0.20 -2.54
N LYS A 74 9.11 0.28 -1.59
CA LYS A 74 8.39 -0.91 -1.10
C LYS A 74 7.54 -1.55 -2.21
N PRO A 75 6.69 -0.81 -2.96
CA PRO A 75 5.94 -1.40 -4.07
C PRO A 75 6.85 -1.91 -5.20
N ARG A 76 7.95 -1.19 -5.49
CA ARG A 76 8.96 -1.63 -6.47
C ARG A 76 9.56 -2.99 -6.08
N LEU A 77 10.01 -3.13 -4.83
CA LEU A 77 10.57 -4.39 -4.31
C LEU A 77 9.56 -5.54 -4.38
N LEU A 78 8.28 -5.28 -4.08
CA LEU A 78 7.22 -6.28 -4.19
C LEU A 78 7.09 -6.81 -5.63
N ILE A 79 7.09 -5.91 -6.61
CA ILE A 79 7.05 -6.29 -8.03
C ILE A 79 8.28 -7.12 -8.40
N TYR A 80 9.48 -6.74 -7.94
CA TYR A 80 10.68 -7.54 -8.18
C TYR A 80 10.61 -8.94 -7.57
N LEU A 81 10.10 -9.06 -6.34
CA LEU A 81 9.98 -10.33 -5.63
C LEU A 81 9.04 -11.31 -6.35
N ILE A 82 8.05 -10.80 -7.08
CA ILE A 82 7.10 -11.62 -7.84
C ILE A 82 7.62 -11.89 -9.25
N PHE A 83 7.94 -10.85 -10.01
CA PHE A 83 8.16 -10.96 -11.46
C PHE A 83 9.58 -11.41 -11.83
N LEU A 84 10.58 -11.24 -10.96
CA LEU A 84 11.95 -11.68 -11.26
C LEU A 84 12.11 -13.21 -11.14
N PRO A 85 11.60 -13.88 -10.08
CA PRO A 85 11.53 -15.35 -10.05
C PRO A 85 10.63 -15.90 -11.15
N LEU A 86 9.49 -15.25 -11.42
CA LEU A 86 8.59 -15.67 -12.49
C LEU A 86 9.29 -15.64 -13.86
N LEU A 87 10.00 -14.56 -14.17
CA LEU A 87 10.80 -14.44 -15.40
C LEU A 87 11.80 -15.59 -15.52
N PHE A 88 12.54 -15.90 -14.45
CA PHE A 88 13.49 -17.02 -14.43
C PHE A 88 12.80 -18.37 -14.70
N LEU A 89 11.65 -18.63 -14.06
CA LEU A 89 10.90 -19.86 -14.25
C LEU A 89 10.39 -20.01 -15.69
N VAL A 90 9.85 -18.94 -16.28
CA VAL A 90 9.32 -18.96 -17.65
C VAL A 90 10.44 -19.19 -18.67
N ILE A 91 11.61 -18.55 -18.50
CA ILE A 91 12.79 -18.78 -19.35
C ILE A 91 13.22 -20.25 -19.27
N ASN A 92 13.22 -20.86 -18.09
CA ASN A 92 13.56 -22.28 -17.96
C ASN A 92 12.50 -23.20 -18.59
N LYS A 93 11.22 -22.83 -18.52
CA LYS A 93 10.14 -23.59 -19.17
C LYS A 93 10.23 -23.58 -20.70
N LEU A 94 10.79 -22.51 -21.31
CA LEU A 94 11.06 -22.50 -22.75
C LEU A 94 12.01 -23.63 -23.19
N LYS A 95 12.94 -24.08 -22.34
CA LYS A 95 13.87 -25.18 -22.67
C LYS A 95 13.18 -26.54 -22.79
N ILE A 96 11.99 -26.70 -22.22
CA ILE A 96 11.29 -27.98 -22.11
C ILE A 96 10.34 -28.21 -23.30
N ILE A 97 10.18 -27.25 -24.20
CA ILE A 97 9.44 -27.46 -25.45
C ILE A 97 10.20 -28.52 -26.25
N SER A 98 9.60 -29.71 -26.38
CA SER A 98 10.21 -30.85 -27.06
C SER A 98 10.11 -30.66 -28.58
N ALA A 99 11.18 -30.99 -29.29
CA ALA A 99 11.19 -31.05 -30.75
C ALA A 99 10.28 -32.17 -31.31
N SER A 100 9.85 -33.12 -30.45
CA SER A 100 8.94 -34.21 -30.82
C SER A 100 7.46 -33.81 -30.81
N ASP A 101 7.11 -32.65 -30.24
CA ASP A 101 5.72 -32.18 -30.22
C ASP A 101 5.26 -31.79 -31.64
N PRO A 102 3.97 -31.86 -31.98
CA PRO A 102 3.46 -31.29 -33.23
C PRO A 102 3.80 -29.79 -33.34
N PHE A 103 4.13 -29.33 -34.54
CA PHE A 103 4.55 -27.94 -34.78
C PHE A 103 3.57 -26.90 -34.22
N LEU A 104 2.26 -27.12 -34.40
CA LEU A 104 1.23 -26.21 -33.87
C LEU A 104 1.27 -26.11 -32.34
N THR A 105 1.49 -27.23 -31.66
CA THR A 105 1.61 -27.29 -30.19
C THR A 105 2.89 -26.60 -29.72
N GLN A 106 4.00 -26.78 -30.44
CA GLN A 106 5.26 -26.07 -30.17
C GLN A 106 5.07 -24.55 -30.30
N LEU A 107 4.42 -24.11 -31.39
CA LEU A 107 4.16 -22.71 -31.66
C LEU A 107 3.30 -22.06 -30.58
N ILE A 108 2.20 -22.71 -30.19
CA ILE A 108 1.30 -22.18 -29.13
C ILE A 108 2.05 -22.07 -27.80
N LYS A 109 2.77 -23.13 -27.37
CA LYS A 109 3.57 -23.10 -26.14
C LYS A 109 4.62 -21.99 -26.18
N PHE A 110 5.29 -21.82 -27.31
CA PHE A 110 6.31 -20.79 -27.51
C PHE A 110 5.72 -19.38 -27.40
N LEU A 111 4.58 -19.12 -28.05
CA LEU A 111 3.92 -17.82 -28.01
C LEU A 111 3.45 -17.46 -26.60
N ILE A 112 2.88 -18.41 -25.87
CA ILE A 112 2.45 -18.21 -24.48
C ILE A 112 3.65 -17.84 -23.61
N LEU A 113 4.72 -18.65 -23.64
CA LEU A 113 5.88 -18.43 -22.79
C LEU A 113 6.62 -17.12 -23.14
N ASN A 114 6.75 -16.78 -24.42
CA ASN A 114 7.33 -15.49 -24.81
C ASN A 114 6.47 -14.30 -24.40
N SER A 115 5.14 -14.42 -24.51
CA SER A 115 4.22 -13.38 -24.03
C SER A 115 4.36 -13.19 -22.52
N SER A 116 4.53 -14.28 -21.76
CA SER A 116 4.80 -14.21 -20.32
C SER A 116 6.13 -13.54 -20.01
N ILE A 117 7.22 -13.82 -20.76
CA ILE A 117 8.51 -13.13 -20.61
C ILE A 117 8.35 -11.63 -20.86
N PHE A 118 7.65 -11.28 -21.95
CA PHE A 118 7.39 -9.90 -22.30
C PHE A 118 6.64 -9.17 -21.19
N LEU A 119 5.57 -9.79 -20.66
CA LEU A 119 4.78 -9.23 -19.57
C LEU A 119 5.64 -9.01 -18.31
N CYS A 120 6.48 -9.97 -17.95
CA CYS A 120 7.40 -9.83 -16.82
C CYS A 120 8.36 -8.64 -17.02
N CYS A 121 8.97 -8.53 -18.21
CA CYS A 121 9.86 -7.42 -18.53
C CYS A 121 9.13 -6.06 -18.49
N LEU A 122 7.87 -6.02 -18.93
CA LEU A 122 7.04 -4.82 -18.89
C LEU A 122 6.79 -4.37 -17.45
N PHE A 123 6.37 -5.27 -16.55
CA PHE A 123 6.15 -4.93 -15.14
C PHE A 123 7.45 -4.51 -14.44
N LEU A 124 8.54 -5.24 -14.65
CA LEU A 124 9.85 -4.89 -14.08
C LEU A 124 10.31 -3.51 -14.57
N GLY A 125 10.22 -3.24 -15.88
CA GLY A 125 10.55 -1.96 -16.48
C GLY A 125 9.61 -0.82 -16.04
N PHE A 126 8.32 -1.10 -15.88
CA PHE A 126 7.30 -0.12 -15.46
C PHE A 126 7.67 0.54 -14.13
N THR A 127 8.24 -0.21 -13.18
CA THR A 127 8.64 0.32 -11.86
C THR A 127 9.67 1.44 -11.90
N TRP A 128 10.37 1.63 -13.03
CA TRP A 128 11.35 2.71 -13.24
C TRP A 128 10.80 3.90 -14.02
N THR A 129 9.53 3.84 -14.43
CA THR A 129 8.89 4.93 -15.17
C THR A 129 8.41 6.04 -14.24
N GLU A 130 8.33 7.27 -14.75
CA GLU A 130 7.69 8.37 -14.04
C GLU A 130 6.21 8.08 -13.77
N LYS A 131 5.52 7.39 -14.69
CA LYS A 131 4.11 6.99 -14.52
C LYS A 131 3.88 6.09 -13.30
N PHE A 132 4.84 5.23 -12.97
CA PHE A 132 4.77 4.43 -11.75
C PHE A 132 4.80 5.31 -10.50
N ILE A 133 5.64 6.35 -10.52
CA ILE A 133 5.79 7.26 -9.38
C ILE A 133 4.61 8.24 -9.27
N SER A 134 4.22 8.84 -10.40
CA SER A 134 3.29 9.97 -10.43
C SER A 134 1.82 9.58 -10.50
N LYS A 135 1.51 8.33 -10.85
CA LYS A 135 0.13 7.88 -11.05
C LYS A 135 -0.18 6.58 -10.31
N PHE A 136 0.60 5.53 -10.56
CA PHE A 136 0.31 4.22 -9.96
C PHE A 136 0.37 4.22 -8.43
N ILE A 137 1.38 4.88 -7.83
CA ILE A 137 1.47 4.96 -6.37
C ILE A 137 0.30 5.74 -5.77
N PRO A 138 -0.03 6.96 -6.23
CA PRO A 138 -1.21 7.68 -5.77
C PRO A 138 -2.52 6.89 -5.92
N ASP A 139 -2.75 6.24 -7.06
CA ASP A 139 -3.97 5.46 -7.30
C ASP A 139 -4.10 4.27 -6.33
N VAL A 140 -2.98 3.60 -6.02
CA VAL A 140 -2.94 2.51 -5.04
C VAL A 140 -3.17 3.05 -3.62
N GLU A 141 -2.61 4.21 -3.29
CA GLU A 141 -2.84 4.84 -1.99
C GLU A 141 -4.30 5.27 -1.81
N GLU A 142 -4.91 5.87 -2.83
CA GLU A 142 -6.32 6.27 -2.83
C GLU A 142 -7.26 5.06 -2.71
N SER A 143 -6.98 3.98 -3.44
CA SER A 143 -7.79 2.75 -3.35
C SER A 143 -7.67 2.05 -1.98
N LEU A 144 -6.49 2.07 -1.37
CA LEU A 144 -6.30 1.57 0.00
C LEU A 144 -7.01 2.45 1.04
N GLN A 145 -7.05 3.77 0.83
CA GLN A 145 -7.80 4.70 1.68
C GLN A 145 -9.32 4.47 1.57
N LYS A 146 -9.85 4.24 0.36
CA LYS A 146 -11.27 3.90 0.13
C LYS A 146 -11.70 2.59 0.80
N VAL A 147 -10.83 1.58 0.85
CA VAL A 147 -11.13 0.32 1.58
C VAL A 147 -11.12 0.55 3.10
N SER A 148 -10.53 1.64 3.57
CA SER A 148 -10.56 2.08 4.97
C SER A 148 -11.63 3.12 5.28
N GLU A 149 -12.54 3.42 4.35
CA GLU A 149 -13.74 4.21 4.65
C GLU A 149 -14.58 3.42 5.66
N TYR A 150 -14.36 3.83 6.91
CA TYR A 150 -15.10 3.51 8.11
C TYR A 150 -16.58 3.33 7.81
N LYS A 151 -17.21 2.32 8.43
CA LYS A 151 -18.67 2.28 8.55
C LYS A 151 -19.10 3.64 9.07
N SER A 152 -19.65 4.50 8.21
CA SER A 152 -20.17 5.79 8.66
C SER A 152 -21.23 5.47 9.69
N LEU A 153 -21.06 6.03 10.88
CA LEU A 153 -22.03 5.86 11.94
C LEU A 153 -23.38 6.37 11.41
N VAL A 154 -24.44 5.57 11.51
CA VAL A 154 -25.80 5.98 11.12
C VAL A 154 -26.11 7.32 11.78
N GLU A 155 -26.72 8.24 11.05
CA GLU A 155 -26.94 9.62 11.46
C GLU A 155 -27.67 9.74 12.80
N GLU A 156 -28.66 8.87 13.04
CA GLU A 156 -29.36 8.72 14.34
C GLU A 156 -28.41 8.44 15.52
N LYS A 157 -27.36 7.64 15.30
CA LYS A 157 -26.35 7.35 16.33
C LYS A 157 -25.47 8.57 16.60
N LYS A 158 -25.16 9.38 15.59
CA LYS A 158 -24.41 10.64 15.77
C LYS A 158 -25.19 11.66 16.58
N HIS A 159 -26.52 11.74 16.37
CA HIS A 159 -27.41 12.60 17.14
C HIS A 159 -27.39 12.23 18.64
N LYS A 160 -27.51 10.94 18.96
CA LYS A 160 -27.42 10.47 20.35
C LYS A 160 -26.05 10.78 20.99
N ILE A 161 -24.96 10.63 20.23
CA ILE A 161 -23.63 11.00 20.71
C ILE A 161 -23.56 12.50 21.01
N PHE A 162 -24.09 13.34 20.13
CA PHE A 162 -24.13 14.79 20.33
C PHE A 162 -24.87 15.17 21.61
N GLU A 163 -26.07 14.63 21.83
CA GLU A 163 -26.88 14.95 23.02
C GLU A 163 -26.14 14.61 24.32
N LYS A 164 -25.52 13.42 24.39
CA LYS A 164 -24.72 13.01 25.54
C LYS A 164 -23.45 13.85 25.69
N PHE A 165 -22.77 14.15 24.58
CA PHE A 165 -21.57 14.99 24.63
C PHE A 165 -21.88 16.38 25.16
N ARG A 166 -23.05 16.92 24.84
CA ARG A 166 -23.55 18.18 25.39
C ARG A 166 -23.96 18.05 26.86
N GLN A 167 -24.70 16.99 27.20
CA GLN A 167 -25.15 16.73 28.58
C GLN A 167 -23.98 16.65 29.59
N PHE A 168 -22.84 16.10 29.16
CA PHE A 168 -21.66 15.93 30.00
C PHE A 168 -20.58 17.02 29.77
N GLU A 169 -20.91 18.12 29.10
CA GLU A 169 -20.00 19.25 28.83
C GLU A 169 -18.67 18.82 28.17
N ILE A 170 -18.75 17.81 27.29
CA ILE A 170 -17.60 17.29 26.53
C ILE A 170 -17.29 18.19 25.36
N ILE A 171 -18.33 18.73 24.73
CA ILE A 171 -18.23 19.70 23.62
C ILE A 171 -18.68 21.07 24.11
N ASP A 172 -18.15 22.11 23.48
CA ASP A 172 -18.54 23.48 23.76
C ASP A 172 -19.99 23.75 23.28
N ASP A 173 -20.71 24.64 23.96
CA ASP A 173 -22.13 24.94 23.69
C ASP A 173 -22.40 25.57 22.33
N ASP A 174 -21.35 26.09 21.68
CA ASP A 174 -21.39 26.74 20.36
C ASP A 174 -21.39 25.73 19.20
N ILE A 175 -21.16 24.45 19.46
CA ILE A 175 -21.20 23.40 18.44
C ILE A 175 -22.66 23.02 18.15
N GLU A 176 -23.13 23.39 16.96
CA GLU A 176 -24.43 22.96 16.44
C GLU A 176 -24.45 21.47 16.05
N LEU A 177 -25.62 20.85 16.16
CA LEU A 177 -25.84 19.43 15.86
C LEU A 177 -25.40 19.05 14.42
N ASP A 178 -25.78 19.84 13.42
CA ASP A 178 -25.44 19.58 12.02
C ASP A 178 -23.93 19.67 11.78
N ASN A 179 -23.28 20.64 12.45
CA ASN A 179 -21.83 20.79 12.43
C ASN A 179 -21.14 19.62 13.12
N PHE A 180 -21.67 19.14 14.25
CA PHE A 180 -21.16 17.94 14.91
C PHE A 180 -21.29 16.69 14.04
N CYS A 181 -22.47 16.44 13.46
CA CYS A 181 -22.73 15.26 12.64
C CYS A 181 -21.84 15.20 11.39
N SER A 182 -21.53 16.35 10.81
CA SER A 182 -20.63 16.47 9.65
C SER A 182 -19.14 16.39 10.02
N THR A 183 -18.75 16.84 11.22
CA THR A 183 -17.35 16.84 11.68
C THR A 183 -16.92 15.57 12.43
N PHE A 184 -17.84 14.90 13.11
CA PHE A 184 -17.53 13.75 13.97
C PHE A 184 -16.83 12.62 13.20
N LEU A 185 -15.57 12.34 13.59
CA LEU A 185 -14.66 11.38 12.95
C LEU A 185 -14.30 11.68 11.48
N ASN A 186 -14.58 12.91 11.02
CA ASN A 186 -14.15 13.43 9.72
C ASN A 186 -13.11 14.55 9.88
N LEU A 187 -13.24 15.36 10.94
CA LEU A 187 -12.36 16.47 11.27
C LEU A 187 -12.02 16.49 12.77
N PRO A 188 -10.88 17.09 13.17
CA PRO A 188 -10.50 17.20 14.57
C PRO A 188 -11.51 18.04 15.37
N LEU A 189 -12.15 17.43 16.36
CA LEU A 189 -13.13 18.04 17.25
C LEU A 189 -12.49 18.39 18.60
N LYS A 190 -12.71 19.62 19.10
CA LYS A 190 -12.29 19.98 20.46
C LYS A 190 -13.18 19.28 21.48
N VAL A 191 -12.57 18.60 22.44
CA VAL A 191 -13.26 17.88 23.49
C VAL A 191 -12.64 18.14 24.86
N ASN A 192 -13.50 18.19 25.87
CA ASN A 192 -13.16 18.28 27.28
C ASN A 192 -12.99 16.87 27.88
N LEU A 193 -12.16 16.05 27.25
CA LEU A 193 -11.79 14.71 27.73
C LEU A 193 -10.34 14.69 28.19
N ASN A 194 -10.07 13.98 29.27
CA ASN A 194 -8.69 13.65 29.65
C ASN A 194 -8.18 12.44 28.84
N TYR A 195 -6.86 12.20 28.91
CA TYR A 195 -6.21 11.12 28.16
C TYR A 195 -6.78 9.73 28.48
N SER A 196 -7.12 9.45 29.75
CA SER A 196 -7.71 8.16 30.17
C SER A 196 -9.13 7.97 29.66
N GLN A 197 -9.95 9.02 29.66
CA GLN A 197 -11.31 9.00 29.13
C GLN A 197 -11.31 8.78 27.62
N LEU A 198 -10.42 9.47 26.89
CA LEU A 198 -10.30 9.28 25.45
C LEU A 198 -9.81 7.87 25.09
N TYR A 199 -8.91 7.30 25.89
CA TYR A 199 -8.51 5.90 25.76
C TYR A 199 -9.68 4.93 26.00
N TYR A 200 -10.49 5.16 27.04
CA TYR A 200 -11.65 4.33 27.33
C TYR A 200 -12.74 4.46 26.25
N PHE A 201 -12.93 5.67 25.72
CA PHE A 201 -13.80 5.91 24.58
C PHE A 201 -13.31 5.11 23.36
N HIS A 202 -12.02 5.15 23.04
CA HIS A 202 -11.46 4.31 21.97
C HIS A 202 -11.71 2.83 22.21
N TYR A 203 -11.51 2.36 23.44
CA TYR A 203 -11.74 0.95 23.81
C TYR A 203 -13.19 0.52 23.55
N LEU A 204 -14.16 1.32 23.99
CA LEU A 204 -15.59 1.05 23.76
C LEU A 204 -15.98 1.17 22.29
N TYR A 205 -15.46 2.20 21.60
CA TYR A 205 -15.69 2.42 20.17
C TYR A 205 -15.21 1.22 19.35
N LYS A 206 -14.01 0.73 19.67
CA LYS A 206 -13.43 -0.43 19.02
C LYS A 206 -14.22 -1.70 19.31
N ALA A 207 -14.69 -1.89 20.55
CA ALA A 207 -15.43 -3.08 20.94
C ALA A 207 -16.83 -3.15 20.32
N ARG A 208 -17.54 -2.01 20.22
CA ARG A 208 -18.98 -1.99 19.90
C ARG A 208 -19.34 -1.41 18.53
N ILE A 209 -18.47 -0.60 17.93
CA ILE A 209 -18.78 0.10 16.66
C ILE A 209 -17.84 -0.37 15.55
N ASP A 210 -16.53 -0.22 15.73
CA ASP A 210 -15.53 -0.56 14.71
C ASP A 210 -14.29 -1.24 15.29
N ALA A 211 -14.28 -2.57 15.21
CA ALA A 211 -13.17 -3.42 15.64
C ALA A 211 -11.82 -3.09 14.99
N LYS A 212 -11.81 -2.42 13.83
CA LYS A 212 -10.59 -2.06 13.10
C LYS A 212 -10.06 -0.67 13.45
N MET A 213 -10.78 0.13 14.24
CA MET A 213 -10.37 1.48 14.61
C MET A 213 -9.05 1.44 15.41
N ASP A 214 -7.98 1.96 14.81
CA ASP A 214 -6.68 2.08 15.47
C ASP A 214 -6.65 3.27 16.43
N LEU A 215 -6.01 3.09 17.59
CA LEU A 215 -5.94 4.14 18.61
C LEU A 215 -5.26 5.40 18.07
N ARG A 216 -4.19 5.26 17.27
CA ARG A 216 -3.43 6.41 16.78
C ARG A 216 -4.28 7.28 15.86
N LYS A 217 -5.01 6.65 14.94
CA LYS A 217 -5.96 7.34 14.05
C LYS A 217 -7.13 7.93 14.83
N PHE A 218 -7.68 7.19 15.78
CA PHE A 218 -8.82 7.65 16.57
C PHE A 218 -8.51 8.96 17.30
N ILE A 219 -7.31 9.08 17.87
CA ILE A 219 -6.88 10.28 18.60
C ILE A 219 -6.77 11.51 17.69
N GLU A 220 -6.46 11.34 16.40
CA GLU A 220 -6.31 12.46 15.46
C GLU A 220 -7.63 13.21 15.23
N TYR A 221 -8.78 12.58 15.50
CA TYR A 221 -10.10 13.20 15.42
C TYR A 221 -10.46 14.05 16.65
N PHE A 222 -9.60 14.13 17.66
CA PHE A 222 -9.89 14.86 18.89
C PHE A 222 -8.76 15.81 19.27
N LEU A 223 -9.14 17.01 19.71
CA LEU A 223 -8.24 18.03 20.25
C LEU A 223 -8.60 18.29 21.71
N GLN A 224 -7.60 18.65 22.51
CA GLN A 224 -7.81 19.13 23.87
C GLN A 224 -8.56 20.47 23.86
N LYS A 225 -9.14 20.84 25.01
CA LYS A 225 -9.80 22.15 25.21
C LYS A 225 -8.93 23.36 24.80
N ASN A 226 -7.61 23.26 24.95
CA ASN A 226 -6.65 24.29 24.53
C ASN A 226 -6.26 24.20 23.04
N ALA A 227 -7.01 23.46 22.21
CA ALA A 227 -6.76 23.18 20.80
C ALA A 227 -5.45 22.42 20.50
N LYS A 228 -4.78 21.83 21.51
CA LYS A 228 -3.60 21.00 21.29
C LYS A 228 -3.99 19.56 20.96
N PRO A 229 -3.25 18.88 20.07
CA PRO A 229 -3.46 17.46 19.82
C PRO A 229 -3.11 16.64 21.08
N PHE A 230 -3.78 15.51 21.24
CA PHE A 230 -3.41 14.55 22.28
C PHE A 230 -2.15 13.75 21.87
N ASP A 231 -1.23 13.55 22.81
CA ASP A 231 -0.06 12.71 22.60
C ASP A 231 -0.39 11.21 22.75
N TYR A 232 -0.08 10.44 21.71
CA TYR A 232 -0.29 8.99 21.67
C TYR A 232 0.41 8.24 22.81
N ASN A 233 1.67 8.61 23.11
CA ASN A 233 2.45 7.90 24.13
C ASN A 233 1.84 8.12 25.52
N THR A 234 1.39 9.33 25.78
CA THR A 234 0.70 9.71 27.02
C THR A 234 -0.63 8.98 27.15
N ILE A 235 -1.46 8.95 26.10
CA ILE A 235 -2.73 8.18 26.09
C ILE A 235 -2.52 6.71 26.42
N LYS A 236 -1.57 6.07 25.73
CA LYS A 236 -1.28 4.65 25.93
C LYS A 236 -0.83 4.37 27.36
N LYS A 237 -0.01 5.26 27.93
CA LYS A 237 0.52 5.13 29.29
C LYS A 237 -0.56 5.37 30.35
N GLU A 238 -1.37 6.41 30.21
CA GLU A 238 -2.42 6.73 31.19
C GLU A 238 -3.60 5.74 31.12
N GLY A 239 -4.02 5.35 29.92
CA GLY A 239 -5.06 4.34 29.70
C GLY A 239 -4.71 2.96 30.25
N SER A 240 -3.43 2.56 30.20
CA SER A 240 -2.95 1.32 30.81
C SER A 240 -2.94 1.33 32.35
N ARG A 241 -2.88 2.52 32.97
CA ARG A 241 -2.73 2.70 34.41
C ARG A 241 -4.07 2.89 35.13
N GLN A 242 -5.03 3.54 34.48
CA GLN A 242 -6.37 3.77 35.03
C GLN A 242 -7.37 2.82 34.39
N LYS A 243 -7.66 1.70 35.07
CA LYS A 243 -8.70 0.75 34.62
C LYS A 243 -10.09 1.39 34.55
N ASN A 244 -10.36 2.34 35.45
CA ASN A 244 -11.63 3.06 35.54
C ASN A 244 -11.37 4.58 35.54
N PRO A 245 -11.54 5.28 34.41
CA PRO A 245 -11.40 6.73 34.38
C PRO A 245 -12.51 7.43 35.17
N LYS A 246 -12.28 8.67 35.63
CA LYS A 246 -13.34 9.49 36.24
C LYS A 246 -14.48 9.71 35.25
N ASN A 247 -15.72 9.66 35.73
CA ASN A 247 -16.96 9.74 34.95
C ASN A 247 -17.13 8.60 33.93
N GLN A 248 -16.60 7.40 34.17
CA GLN A 248 -16.77 6.25 33.28
C GLN A 248 -18.24 5.95 32.93
N GLU A 249 -19.14 6.21 33.87
CA GLU A 249 -20.59 6.03 33.74
C GLU A 249 -21.14 6.69 32.48
N PHE A 250 -20.68 7.89 32.10
CA PHE A 250 -21.18 8.55 30.89
C PHE A 250 -20.82 7.79 29.61
N LEU A 251 -19.61 7.22 29.55
CA LEU A 251 -19.14 6.46 28.39
C LEU A 251 -19.85 5.12 28.33
N ASP A 252 -20.06 4.48 29.47
CA ASP A 252 -20.82 3.24 29.53
C ASP A 252 -22.28 3.47 29.12
N ASP A 253 -22.93 4.53 29.62
CA ASP A 253 -24.30 4.92 29.27
C ASP A 253 -24.44 5.26 27.79
N LEU A 254 -23.53 6.11 27.27
CA LEU A 254 -23.46 6.46 25.85
C LEU A 254 -23.44 5.21 24.98
N PHE A 255 -22.55 4.26 25.28
CA PHE A 255 -22.39 3.08 24.47
C PHE A 255 -23.47 2.02 24.72
N ASN A 256 -24.17 2.03 25.87
CA ASN A 256 -25.31 1.14 26.11
C ASN A 256 -26.54 1.56 25.29
N GLU A 257 -26.72 2.85 24.99
CA GLU A 257 -27.85 3.36 24.19
C GLU A 257 -27.60 3.35 22.66
N ILE A 258 -26.34 3.26 22.24
CA ILE A 258 -25.91 3.27 20.83
C ILE A 258 -25.78 1.87 20.22
N THR A 259 -25.62 0.84 21.06
CA THR A 259 -25.47 -0.57 20.62
C THR A 259 -26.84 -1.18 20.38
#